data_AF-A0A938K625-F1
#
_entry.id   AF-A0A938K625-F1
#
_cell.length_a   1.000
_cell.length_b   1.000
_cell.length_c   1.000
_cell.angle_alpha   90.00
_cell.angle_beta   90.00
_cell.angle_gamma   90.00
#
_symmetry.space_group_name_H-M   'P 1'
#
loop_
_entity.id
_entity.type
_entity.pdbx_description
1 polymer ?
#
loop_
_entity_poly.entity_id
_entity_poly.type
_entity_poly.pdbx_seq_one_letter_code
_entity_poly.pdbx_strand_id
1 'polypeptide(L)'
;MAISEAQRFELHLGLQKVLGDDMANTLMEHLPPSGWSDVVRIHDLDQFKNLIDARFERVDHRIDGLERRIDGLDRRMDAFDGRLKLAISAGLAFALAMIAMQVQIVISIANL
;
A
#
# COMPACT_ATOMS: atom_id res chain seq x y z
N MET A 1 28.60 22.48 -0.25
CA MET A 1 29.84 23.10 0.30
C MET A 1 29.43 23.83 1.57
N ALA A 2 29.86 23.36 2.74
CA ALA A 2 29.66 24.10 3.98
C ALA A 2 30.52 25.38 3.91
N ILE A 3 30.01 26.50 4.42
CA ILE A 3 30.85 27.69 4.65
C ILE A 3 31.88 27.26 5.69
N SER A 4 33.15 27.16 5.28
CA SER A 4 34.22 26.80 6.21
C SER A 4 34.38 27.92 7.24
N GLU A 5 34.93 27.59 8.41
CA GLU A 5 35.23 28.59 9.44
C GLU A 5 36.12 29.72 8.90
N ALA A 6 37.01 29.40 7.94
CA ALA A 6 37.80 30.36 7.19
C ALA A 6 36.94 31.30 6.31
N GLN A 7 35.93 30.77 5.60
CA GLN A 7 35.00 31.57 4.79
C GLN A 7 34.10 32.46 5.67
N ARG A 8 33.75 31.99 6.88
CA ARG A 8 33.00 32.78 7.87
C ARG A 8 33.85 33.94 8.41
N PHE A 9 35.14 33.71 8.65
CA PHE A 9 36.06 34.75 9.09
C PHE A 9 36.29 35.82 8.01
N GLU A 10 36.47 35.42 6.75
CA GLU A 10 36.59 36.37 5.63
C GLU A 10 35.30 37.17 5.42
N LEU A 11 34.14 36.53 5.54
CA LEU A 11 32.83 37.20 5.48
C LEU A 11 32.69 38.23 6.60
N HIS A 12 33.12 37.89 7.81
CA HIS A 12 33.09 38.80 8.95
C HIS A 12 33.94 40.06 8.71
N LEU A 13 35.19 39.87 8.27
CA LEU A 13 36.10 40.98 7.95
C LEU A 13 35.58 41.86 6.81
N GLY A 14 34.98 41.24 5.79
CA GLY A 14 34.35 41.95 4.67
C GLY A 14 33.14 42.78 5.11
N LEU A 15 32.28 42.23 5.97
CA LEU A 15 31.11 42.93 6.52
C LEU A 15 31.54 44.08 7.44
N GLN A 16 32.57 43.88 8.26
CA GLN A 16 33.11 44.89 9.17
C GLN A 16 33.63 46.12 8.41
N LYS A 17 34.33 45.90 7.29
CA LYS A 17 34.88 46.97 6.45
C LYS A 17 33.81 47.81 5.74
N VAL A 18 32.63 47.24 5.46
CA VAL A 18 31.57 47.89 4.66
C VAL A 18 30.44 48.45 5.52
N LEU A 19 30.06 47.76 6.59
CA LEU A 19 28.87 48.05 7.41
C LEU A 19 29.21 48.55 8.83
N GLY A 20 30.48 48.48 9.24
CA GLY A 20 30.92 48.76 10.60
C GLY A 20 30.73 47.58 11.57
N ASP A 21 31.43 47.63 12.70
CA ASP A 21 31.51 46.53 13.69
C ASP A 21 30.15 46.05 14.18
N ASP A 22 29.29 46.97 14.60
CA ASP A 22 28.02 46.61 15.24
C ASP A 22 27.07 45.87 14.29
N MET A 23 26.93 46.37 13.06
CA MET A 23 26.04 45.78 12.06
C MET A 23 26.59 44.46 11.50
N ALA A 24 27.91 44.36 11.35
CA ALA A 24 28.57 43.13 10.94
C ALA A 24 28.40 42.04 12.01
N ASN A 25 28.49 42.38 13.29
CA ASN A 25 28.25 41.46 14.40
C ASN A 25 26.80 40.95 14.41
N THR A 26 25.80 41.82 14.30
CA THR A 26 24.39 41.40 14.26
C THR A 26 24.08 40.48 13.08
N LEU A 27 24.63 40.77 11.89
CA LEU A 27 24.46 39.88 10.73
C LEU A 27 25.14 38.52 10.94
N MET A 28 26.28 38.51 11.62
CA MET A 28 27.02 37.28 11.95
C MET A 28 26.37 36.47 13.07
N GLU A 29 25.62 37.11 13.97
CA GLU A 29 24.78 36.48 15.00
C GLU A 29 23.57 35.75 14.42
N HIS A 30 23.02 36.26 13.31
CA HIS A 30 21.90 35.61 12.61
C HIS A 30 22.34 34.51 11.63
N LEU A 31 23.64 34.41 11.33
CA LEU A 31 24.14 33.31 10.53
C LEU A 31 24.18 32.02 11.37
N PRO A 32 23.56 30.92 10.89
CA PRO A 32 23.57 29.67 11.61
C PRO A 32 25.03 29.22 11.84
N PRO A 33 25.38 28.79 13.07
CA PRO A 33 26.77 28.57 13.48
C PRO A 33 27.46 27.40 12.79
N SER A 34 26.73 26.51 12.13
CA SER A 34 27.27 25.35 11.43
C SER A 34 26.42 25.00 10.20
N GLY A 35 27.10 24.46 9.19
CA GLY A 35 26.48 24.01 7.96
C GLY A 35 25.34 23.04 8.21
N TRP A 36 24.37 23.08 7.32
CA TRP A 36 23.21 22.19 7.21
C TRP A 36 23.54 20.67 7.22
N SER A 37 24.82 20.31 7.30
CA SER A 37 25.33 18.96 7.60
C SER A 37 24.80 18.36 8.91
N ASP A 38 24.36 19.17 9.89
CA ASP A 38 23.78 18.68 11.15
C ASP A 38 22.24 18.63 11.17
N VAL A 39 21.55 19.32 10.25
CA VAL A 39 20.08 19.47 10.33
C VAL A 39 19.34 18.19 9.92
N VAL A 40 20.02 17.28 9.20
CA VAL A 40 19.68 15.87 9.23
C VAL A 40 21.00 15.13 9.18
N ARG A 41 21.44 14.53 10.29
CA ARG A 41 22.65 13.68 10.22
C ARG A 41 22.34 12.61 9.18
N ILE A 42 23.25 12.35 8.25
CA ILE A 42 23.10 11.28 7.25
C ILE A 42 22.69 9.96 7.92
N HIS A 43 23.16 9.73 9.15
CA HIS A 43 22.77 8.61 9.98
C HIS A 43 21.27 8.54 10.31
N ASP A 44 20.62 9.68 10.58
CA ASP A 44 19.18 9.75 10.87
C ASP A 44 18.36 9.44 9.60
N LEU A 45 18.87 9.84 8.42
CA LEU A 45 18.30 9.46 7.13
C LEU A 45 18.45 7.96 6.87
N ASP A 46 19.61 7.38 7.20
CA ASP A 46 19.84 5.94 7.04
C ASP A 46 18.92 5.13 7.97
N GLN A 47 18.76 5.55 9.22
CA GLN A 47 17.82 4.93 10.16
C GLN A 47 16.38 5.05 9.69
N PHE A 48 15.99 6.23 9.20
CA PHE A 48 14.64 6.46 8.67
C PHE A 48 14.37 5.62 7.42
N LYS A 49 15.35 5.50 6.53
CA LYS A 49 15.28 4.64 5.35
C LYS A 49 15.08 3.18 5.74
N ASN A 50 15.89 2.67 6.67
CA ASN A 50 15.76 1.28 7.15
C ASN A 50 14.39 1.02 7.81
N LEU A 51 13.85 2.00 8.55
CA LEU A 51 12.51 1.91 9.13
C LEU A 51 11.42 1.85 8.05
N ILE A 52 11.58 2.64 6.99
CA ILE A 52 10.68 2.63 5.83
C ILE A 52 10.74 1.29 5.11
N ASP A 53 11.94 0.78 4.83
CA ASP A 53 12.14 -0.50 4.14
C ASP A 53 11.49 -1.65 4.94
N ALA A 54 11.69 -1.71 6.26
CA ALA A 54 11.05 -2.70 7.12
C ALA A 54 9.51 -2.58 7.17
N ARG A 55 8.96 -1.37 7.01
CA ARG A 55 7.51 -1.16 6.90
C ARG A 55 6.98 -1.63 5.57
N PHE A 56 7.70 -1.39 4.47
CA PHE A 56 7.33 -1.86 3.14
C PHE A 56 7.36 -3.39 3.06
N GLU A 57 8.40 -4.04 3.58
CA GLU A 57 8.45 -5.51 3.65
C GLU A 57 7.24 -6.09 4.40
N ARG A 58 6.83 -5.45 5.50
CA ARG A 58 5.62 -5.85 6.24
C ARG A 58 4.35 -5.65 5.42
N VAL A 59 4.27 -4.60 4.62
CA VAL A 59 3.14 -4.35 3.72
C VAL A 59 3.11 -5.41 2.62
N ASP A 60 4.23 -5.72 2.00
CA ASP A 60 4.35 -6.75 0.96
C ASP A 60 3.88 -8.11 1.49
N HIS A 61 4.34 -8.53 2.67
CA HIS A 61 3.85 -9.75 3.30
C HIS A 61 2.34 -9.77 3.59
N ARG A 62 1.75 -8.61 3.91
CA ARG A 62 0.29 -8.50 4.08
C ARG A 62 -0.43 -8.59 2.75
N ILE A 63 0.13 -8.02 1.69
CA ILE A 63 -0.41 -8.11 0.32
C ILE A 63 -0.37 -9.56 -0.15
N ASP A 64 0.77 -10.25 -0.02
CA ASP A 64 0.87 -11.69 -0.31
C ASP A 64 -0.18 -12.51 0.45
N GLY A 65 -0.40 -12.18 1.72
CA GLY A 65 -1.42 -12.80 2.56
C GLY A 65 -2.85 -12.53 2.08
N LEU A 66 -3.11 -11.34 1.51
CA LEU A 66 -4.40 -11.00 0.91
C LEU A 66 -4.60 -11.71 -0.42
N GLU A 67 -3.59 -11.77 -1.28
CA GLU A 67 -3.65 -12.49 -2.57
C GLU A 67 -4.02 -13.96 -2.35
N ARG A 68 -3.34 -14.67 -1.43
CA ARG A 68 -3.66 -16.07 -1.10
C ARG A 68 -5.10 -16.24 -0.60
N ARG A 69 -5.64 -15.25 0.12
CA ARG A 69 -7.02 -15.29 0.61
C ARG A 69 -8.01 -15.08 -0.54
N ILE A 70 -7.70 -14.21 -1.49
CA ILE A 70 -8.49 -13.98 -2.70
C ILE A 70 -8.51 -15.25 -3.56
N ASP A 71 -7.35 -15.87 -3.82
CA ASP A 71 -7.28 -17.17 -4.52
C ASP A 71 -8.08 -18.28 -3.83
N GLY A 72 -8.16 -18.22 -2.50
CA GLY A 72 -8.97 -19.13 -1.69
C GLY A 72 -10.48 -18.86 -1.83
N LEU A 73 -10.87 -17.60 -2.01
CA LEU A 73 -12.26 -17.21 -2.27
C LEU A 73 -12.69 -17.60 -3.68
N ASP A 74 -11.85 -17.40 -4.69
CA ASP A 74 -12.14 -17.76 -6.08
C ASP A 74 -12.41 -19.27 -6.21
N ARG A 75 -11.53 -20.10 -5.62
CA ARG A 75 -11.74 -21.56 -5.60
C ARG A 75 -13.03 -21.98 -4.91
N ARG A 76 -13.45 -21.26 -3.87
CA ARG A 76 -14.73 -21.52 -3.18
C ARG A 76 -15.92 -21.10 -4.04
N MET A 77 -15.80 -20.00 -4.77
CA MET A 77 -16.84 -19.56 -5.72
C MET A 77 -16.99 -20.54 -6.87
N ASP A 78 -15.90 -21.04 -7.44
CA ASP A 78 -15.94 -22.07 -8.50
C ASP A 78 -16.63 -23.34 -8.02
N ALA A 79 -16.31 -23.79 -6.81
CA ALA A 79 -16.97 -24.95 -6.20
C ALA A 79 -18.47 -24.71 -5.96
N PHE A 80 -18.85 -23.49 -5.58
CA PHE A 80 -20.25 -23.10 -5.42
C PHE A 80 -20.99 -23.08 -6.75
N ASP A 81 -20.42 -22.48 -7.79
CA ASP A 81 -20.98 -22.46 -9.15
C ASP A 81 -21.20 -23.88 -9.69
N GLY A 82 -20.22 -24.77 -9.49
CA GLY A 82 -20.35 -26.19 -9.87
C GLY A 82 -21.49 -26.90 -9.15
N ARG A 83 -21.64 -26.68 -7.83
CA ARG A 83 -22.76 -27.24 -7.05
C ARG A 83 -24.11 -26.68 -7.47
N LEU A 84 -24.18 -25.38 -7.75
CA LEU A 84 -25.41 -24.72 -8.19
C LEU A 84 -25.85 -25.25 -9.56
N LYS A 85 -24.92 -25.38 -10.51
CA LYS A 85 -25.19 -25.99 -11.83
C LYS A 85 -25.73 -27.40 -11.70
N LEU A 86 -25.13 -28.24 -10.84
CA LEU A 86 -25.59 -29.61 -10.60
C LEU A 86 -26.95 -29.65 -9.91
N ALA A 87 -27.20 -28.79 -8.93
CA ALA A 87 -28.49 -28.71 -8.26
C ALA A 87 -29.61 -28.27 -9.22
N ILE A 88 -29.34 -27.27 -10.07
CA ILE A 88 -30.30 -26.81 -11.08
C ILE A 88 -30.58 -27.91 -12.09
N SER A 89 -29.56 -28.57 -12.64
CA SER A 89 -29.76 -29.63 -13.63
C SER A 89 -30.49 -30.84 -13.06
N ALA A 90 -30.17 -31.25 -11.83
CA ALA A 90 -30.89 -32.31 -11.12
C ALA A 90 -32.36 -31.93 -10.85
N GLY A 91 -32.60 -30.69 -10.41
CA GLY A 91 -33.95 -30.17 -10.18
C GLY A 91 -34.79 -30.12 -11.47
N LEU A 92 -34.20 -29.67 -12.58
CA LEU A 92 -34.85 -29.67 -13.89
C LEU A 92 -35.16 -31.09 -14.37
N ALA A 93 -34.20 -32.01 -14.26
CA ALA A 93 -34.40 -33.42 -14.64
C ALA A 93 -35.52 -34.07 -13.80
N PHE A 94 -35.54 -33.80 -12.49
CA PHE A 94 -36.59 -34.27 -11.60
C PHE A 94 -37.96 -33.70 -11.97
N ALA A 95 -38.05 -32.39 -12.23
CA ALA A 95 -39.29 -31.74 -12.66
C ALA A 95 -39.82 -32.33 -13.97
N LEU A 96 -38.95 -32.55 -14.96
CA LEU A 96 -39.32 -33.18 -16.22
C LEU A 96 -39.81 -34.62 -16.03
N ALA A 97 -39.10 -35.42 -15.23
CA ALA A 97 -39.50 -36.79 -14.93
C ALA A 97 -40.85 -36.84 -14.21
N MET A 98 -41.09 -35.93 -13.28
CA MET A 98 -42.37 -35.79 -12.58
C MET A 98 -43.50 -35.45 -13.55
N ILE A 99 -43.30 -34.48 -14.45
CA ILE A 99 -44.30 -34.11 -15.47
C ILE A 99 -44.61 -35.31 -16.37
N ALA A 100 -43.58 -35.99 -16.88
CA ALA A 100 -43.76 -37.18 -17.72
C ALA A 100 -44.53 -38.29 -17.00
N MET A 101 -44.24 -38.52 -15.72
CA MET A 101 -44.96 -39.49 -14.89
C MET A 101 -46.44 -39.11 -14.72
N GLN A 102 -46.74 -37.84 -14.43
CA GLN A 102 -48.13 -37.36 -14.31
C GLN A 102 -48.91 -37.54 -15.61
N VAL A 103 -48.30 -37.20 -16.75
CA VAL A 103 -48.91 -37.39 -18.08
C VAL A 103 -49.21 -38.87 -18.34
N GLN A 104 -48.27 -39.76 -18.04
CA GLN A 104 -48.45 -41.20 -18.24
C GLN A 104 -49.61 -41.77 -17.38
N ILE A 105 -49.73 -41.30 -16.14
CA ILE A 105 -50.84 -41.69 -15.24
C ILE A 105 -52.18 -41.28 -15.84
N VAL A 106 -52.30 -40.03 -16.32
CA VAL A 106 -53.55 -39.53 -16.92
C VAL A 106 -53.96 -40.34 -18.16
N ILE A 107 -53.00 -40.66 -19.04
CA ILE A 107 -53.26 -41.48 -20.22
C ILE A 107 -53.70 -42.90 -19.82
N SER A 108 -53.04 -43.49 -18.81
CA SER A 108 -53.40 -44.82 -18.33
C SER A 108 -54.82 -44.88 -17.75
N ILE A 109 -55.26 -43.83 -17.04
CA ILE A 109 -56.62 -43.73 -16.50
C ILE A 109 -57.64 -43.53 -17.62
N ALA A 110 -57.32 -42.73 -18.65
CA ALA A 110 -58.23 -42.48 -19.76
C ALA A 110 -58.49 -43.70 -20.66
N ASN A 111 -57.55 -44.67 -20.66
CA ASN A 111 -57.64 -45.91 -21.43
C ASN A 111 -58.20 -47.11 -20.62
N LEU A 112 -58.58 -46.91 -19.35
CA LEU A 112 -59.25 -47.88 -18.47
C LEU A 112 -60.78 -47.78 -18.62
#